data_AF-A0A967L8D7-F1
#
_entry.id   AF-A0A967L8D7-F1
#
_cell.length_a   1.000
_cell.length_b   1.000
_cell.length_c   1.000
_cell.angle_alpha   90.00
_cell.angle_beta   90.00
_cell.angle_gamma   90.00
#
_symmetry.space_group_name_H-M   'P 1'
#
loop_
_entity.id
_entity.type
_entity.pdbx_description
1 polymer ?
#
loop_
_entity_poly.entity_id
_entity_poly.type
_entity_poly.pdbx_seq_one_letter_code
_entity_poly.pdbx_strand_id
1 'polypeptide(L)' 'MFVGSNFLVALAAVLNLVLTVYMWIIIAAAVISWVQPNPYNPIVRFLYRATEPVIGRVRRYLP' A
#
# COMPACT_ATOMS: atom_id res chain seq x y z
N MET A 1 -31.52 14.82 -9.98
CA MET A 1 -31.00 13.64 -9.24
C MET A 1 -29.82 13.01 -9.98
N PHE A 2 -28.69 13.71 -10.13
CA PHE A 2 -27.51 13.18 -10.86
C PHE A 2 -26.19 13.47 -10.13
N VAL A 3 -26.05 14.62 -9.46
CA VAL A 3 -24.77 15.04 -8.85
C VAL A 3 -24.33 14.13 -7.69
N GLY A 4 -25.26 13.77 -6.79
CA GLY A 4 -24.92 12.93 -5.63
C GLY A 4 -24.42 11.53 -5.99
N SER A 5 -25.09 10.87 -6.96
CA SER A 5 -24.67 9.53 -7.43
C SER A 5 -23.33 9.58 -8.16
N ASN A 6 -23.11 10.56 -9.05
CA ASN A 6 -21.85 10.70 -9.77
C ASN A 6 -20.68 11.01 -8.82
N PHE A 7 -20.90 11.81 -7.79
CA PHE A 7 -19.88 12.10 -6.77
C PHE A 7 -19.47 10.84 -5.99
N LEU A 8 -20.44 10.01 -5.57
CA LEU A 8 -20.16 8.75 -4.89
C LEU A 8 -19.40 7.77 -5.78
N VAL A 9 -19.75 7.68 -7.06
CA VAL A 9 -19.04 6.82 -8.03
C VAL A 9 -17.61 7.30 -8.24
N ALA A 10 -17.39 8.60 -8.40
CA ALA A 10 -16.04 9.16 -8.52
C ALA A 10 -15.20 8.89 -7.27
N LEU A 11 -15.78 9.07 -6.08
CA LEU A 11 -15.08 8.81 -4.81
C LEU A 11 -14.75 7.32 -4.64
N ALA A 12 -15.69 6.43 -4.98
CA ALA A 12 -15.46 4.99 -4.97
C ALA A 12 -14.37 4.58 -5.98
N ALA A 13 -14.34 5.19 -7.17
CA ALA A 13 -13.32 4.91 -8.17
C ALA A 13 -11.91 5.35 -7.71
N VAL A 14 -11.79 6.54 -7.12
CA VAL A 14 -10.52 7.01 -6.53
C VAL A 14 -10.09 6.09 -5.39
N LEU A 15 -11.00 5.72 -4.49
CA LEU A 15 -10.70 4.80 -3.40
C LEU A 15 -10.22 3.45 -3.93
N ASN A 16 -10.92 2.89 -4.92
CA ASN A 16 -10.55 1.62 -5.55
C ASN A 16 -9.17 1.69 -6.21
N LEU A 17 -8.85 2.80 -6.89
CA LEU A 17 -7.53 3.03 -7.46
C LEU A 17 -6.45 3.03 -6.38
N VAL A 18 -6.65 3.79 -5.30
CA VAL A 18 -5.67 3.88 -4.20
C VAL A 18 -5.46 2.51 -3.56
N LEU A 19 -6.53 1.77 -3.28
CA LEU A 19 -6.45 0.42 -2.71
C LEU A 19 -5.73 -0.55 -3.64
N THR A 20 -6.02 -0.50 -4.94
CA THR A 20 -5.36 -1.33 -5.95
C THR A 20 -3.86 -1.04 -6.01
N VAL A 21 -3.48 0.24 -6.08
CA VAL A 21 -2.07 0.65 -6.06
C VAL A 21 -1.39 0.22 -4.75
N TYR A 22 -2.06 0.38 -3.61
CA TYR A 22 -1.52 -0.02 -2.32
C TYR A 22 -1.30 -1.55 -2.22
N MET A 23 -2.21 -2.35 -2.79
CA MET A 23 -2.04 -3.79 -2.90
C MET A 23 -0.75 -4.15 -3.67
N TRP A 24 -0.52 -3.50 -4.81
CA TRP A 24 0.71 -3.72 -5.59
C TRP A 24 1.98 -3.30 -4.84
N ILE A 25 1.93 -2.21 -4.06
CA ILE A 25 3.04 -1.79 -3.18
C ILE A 25 3.37 -2.87 -2.15
N ILE A 26 2.36 -3.46 -1.50
CA ILE A 26 2.56 -4.55 -0.53
C ILE A 26 3.18 -5.77 -1.21
N ILE A 27 2.67 -6.17 -2.38
CA ILE A 27 3.22 -7.30 -3.15
C ILE A 27 4.68 -7.03 -3.51
N ALA A 28 5.01 -5.84 -4.01
CA ALA A 28 6.37 -5.46 -4.33
C ALA A 28 7.29 -5.51 -3.10
N ALA A 29 6.84 -5.00 -1.95
CA ALA A 29 7.59 -5.07 -0.70
C ALA A 29 7.83 -6.53 -0.26
N ALA A 30 6.82 -7.42 -0.39
CA ALA A 30 6.94 -8.83 -0.07
C ALA A 30 7.94 -9.55 -0.99
N VAL A 31 7.86 -9.34 -2.30
CA VAL A 31 8.82 -9.91 -3.27
C VAL A 31 10.24 -9.43 -2.98
N ILE A 32 10.41 -8.12 -2.75
CA ILE A 32 11.72 -7.54 -2.44
C ILE A 32 12.27 -8.09 -1.13
N SER A 33 11.43 -8.41 -0.15
CA SER A 33 11.87 -9.03 1.11
C SER A 33 12.54 -10.40 0.94
N TRP A 34 12.19 -11.16 -0.12
CA TRP A 34 12.79 -12.46 -0.40
C TRP A 34 14.21 -12.37 -0.98
N VAL A 35 14.58 -11.24 -1.58
CA VAL A 35 15.85 -11.09 -2.33
C VAL A 35 16.93 -10.37 -1.50
N GLN A 36 16.72 -10.17 -0.19
CA GLN A 36 17.67 -9.44 0.68
C GLN A 36 18.07 -8.07 0.11
N PRO A 37 17.15 -7.09 0.10
CA PRO A 37 17.33 -5.85 -0.63
C PRO A 37 18.37 -4.94 0.03
N ASN A 38 19.15 -4.21 -0.78
CA ASN A 38 20.12 -3.24 -0.28
C ASN A 38 19.40 -2.08 0.48
N PRO A 39 19.66 -1.88 1.79
CA PRO A 39 18.99 -0.86 2.61
C PRO A 39 19.25 0.59 2.16
N TYR A 40 20.30 0.82 1.39
CA TYR A 40 20.66 2.15 0.91
C TYR A 40 19.83 2.59 -0.32
N ASN A 41 19.10 1.67 -0.95
CA ASN A 41 18.28 1.99 -2.11
C ASN A 41 17.04 2.81 -1.71
N PRO A 42 16.82 4.00 -2.29
CA PRO A 42 15.68 4.85 -1.96
C PRO A 42 14.32 4.17 -2.20
N ILE A 43 14.19 3.29 -3.20
CA ILE A 43 12.94 2.56 -3.49
C ILE A 43 12.62 1.59 -2.35
N VAL A 44 13.62 0.87 -1.86
CA VAL A 44 13.49 -0.06 -0.74
C VAL A 44 13.06 0.69 0.52
N ARG A 45 13.71 1.83 0.83
CA ARG A 45 13.31 2.67 1.98
C ARG A 45 11.89 3.22 1.85
N PHE A 46 11.47 3.60 0.64
CA PHE A 46 10.11 4.06 0.40
C PHE A 46 9.10 2.95 0.66
N LEU A 47 9.32 1.76 0.09
CA LEU A 47 8.43 0.61 0.29
C LEU A 47 8.34 0.20 1.76
N TYR A 48 9.47 0.16 2.48
CA TYR A 48 9.46 -0.08 3.92
C TYR A 48 8.63 0.98 4.65
N ARG A 49 8.90 2.28 4.47
CA ARG A 49 8.14 3.35 5.15
C ARG A 49 6.65 3.35 4.81
N ALA A 50 6.30 3.01 3.57
CA ALA A 50 4.91 2.96 3.11
C ALA A 50 4.14 1.76 3.69
N THR A 51 4.82 0.64 3.95
CA THR A 51 4.20 -0.59 4.45
C THR A 51 4.34 -0.78 5.96
N GLU A 52 5.34 -0.17 6.58
CA GLU A 52 5.63 -0.21 8.02
C GLU A 52 4.47 0.19 8.95
N PRO A 53 3.65 1.23 8.70
CA PRO A 53 2.53 1.54 9.60
C PRO A 53 1.46 0.44 9.65
N VAL A 54 1.35 -0.38 8.60
CA VAL A 54 0.41 -1.51 8.54
C VAL A 54 1.09 -2.78 9.03
N ILE A 55 2.24 -3.14 8.45
CA ILE A 55 2.98 -4.36 8.79
C ILE A 55 3.52 -4.29 10.23
N GLY A 56 3.98 -3.13 10.69
CA GLY A 56 4.46 -2.94 12.05
C GLY A 56 3.37 -3.12 13.10
N ARG A 57 2.13 -2.71 12.80
CA ARG A 57 0.97 -3.02 13.65
C ARG A 57 0.66 -4.52 13.65
N VAL A 58 0.69 -5.17 12.49
CA VAL A 58 0.47 -6.62 12.36
C VAL A 58 1.53 -7.41 13.13
N ARG A 59 2.81 -7.02 13.04
CA ARG A 59 3.92 -7.62 13.80
C ARG A 59 3.80 -7.47 15.30
N ARG A 60 3.04 -6.48 15.78
CA ARG A 60 2.79 -6.34 17.23
C ARG A 60 1.81 -7.39 17.76
N TYR A 61 0.99 -7.96 16.90
CA TYR A 61 0.02 -9.01 17.26
C TYR A 61 0.50 -10.42 16.91
N LEU A 62 1.52 -10.55 16.07
CA LEU A 62 2.19 -11.81 15.80
C LEU A 62 3.37 -11.94 16.78
N PRO A 63 3.42 -13.02 17.60
CA PRO A 63 4.52 -13.26 18.52
C PRO A 63 5.87 -13.49 17.82
#